data_AF-A0A2T0KHF2-F1
#
_entry.id   AF-A0A2T0KHF2-F1
#
_cell.length_a   1.000
_cell.length_b   1.000
_cell.length_c   1.000
_cell.angle_alpha   90.00
_cell.angle_beta   90.00
_cell.angle_gamma   90.00
#
_symmetry.space_group_name_H-M   'P 1'
#
loop_
_entity.id
_entity.type
_entity.pdbx_description
1 polymer ?
#
loop_
_entity_poly.entity_id
_entity_poly.type
_entity_poly.pdbx_seq_one_letter_code
_entity_poly.pdbx_strand_id
1 'polypeptide(L)'
;MRLARISIAARHDAAARIDAAALVDATWAAVRSADAVEHVVARAVPGGFEVGVFLQPADTSAGRDTARALMGRVLINSPAMRQWRIVADTDVPLDSLRPRG
;
A
#
# COMPACT_ATOMS: atom_id res chain seq x y z
N MET A 1 -4.58 -14.62 6.93
CA MET A 1 -4.59 -13.30 6.28
C MET A 1 -3.91 -12.27 7.19
N ARG A 2 -3.13 -11.36 6.61
CA ARG A 2 -2.45 -10.26 7.31
C ARG A 2 -2.78 -8.92 6.66
N LEU A 3 -2.69 -7.84 7.42
CA LEU A 3 -2.78 -6.48 6.91
C LEU A 3 -1.41 -5.83 6.97
N ALA A 4 -0.82 -5.58 5.81
CA ALA A 4 0.31 -4.67 5.69
C ALA A 4 -0.22 -3.27 5.37
N ARG A 5 0.16 -2.27 6.17
CA ARG A 5 -0.20 -0.87 5.95
C ARG A 5 1.04 -0.10 5.52
N ILE A 6 0.92 0.57 4.38
CA ILE A 6 1.96 1.41 3.78
C ILE A 6 1.48 2.85 3.79
N SER A 7 2.30 3.76 4.32
CA SER A 7 2.06 5.19 4.18
C SER A 7 2.94 5.73 3.07
N ILE A 8 2.34 6.45 2.14
CA ILE A 8 3.05 7.17 1.08
C ILE A 8 2.75 8.66 1.16
N ALA A 9 3.74 9.47 0.82
CA ALA A 9 3.60 10.92 0.79
C ALA A 9 4.19 11.49 -0.50
N ALA A 10 3.63 12.61 -0.94
CA ALA A 10 4.23 13.43 -1.98
C ALA A 10 5.57 14.01 -1.48
N ARG A 11 6.57 14.09 -2.37
CA ARG A 11 7.87 14.72 -2.10
C ARG A 11 7.77 16.25 -2.05
N HIS A 12 6.75 16.82 -2.70
CA HIS A 12 6.52 18.25 -2.82
C HIS A 12 5.05 18.54 -3.17
N ASP A 13 4.60 19.77 -2.95
CA ASP A 13 3.20 20.20 -3.19
C ASP A 13 2.77 20.10 -4.67
N ALA A 14 3.73 20.01 -5.61
CA ALA A 14 3.47 19.85 -7.04
C ALA A 14 3.23 18.40 -7.49
N ALA A 15 3.02 17.45 -6.57
CA ALA A 15 2.68 16.09 -6.97
C ALA A 15 1.37 16.07 -7.77
N ALA A 16 1.30 15.20 -8.79
CA ALA A 16 0.08 15.02 -9.56
C ALA A 16 -1.08 14.69 -8.60
N ARG A 17 -2.23 15.36 -8.79
CA ARG A 17 -3.44 15.06 -8.04
C ARG A 17 -3.97 13.71 -8.51
N ILE A 18 -3.67 12.67 -7.74
CA ILE A 18 -4.35 11.40 -7.81
C ILE A 18 -5.35 11.32 -6.65
N ASP A 19 -6.41 10.55 -6.84
CA ASP A 19 -7.31 10.19 -5.75
C ASP A 19 -7.03 8.77 -5.23
N ALA A 20 -7.71 8.38 -4.15
CA ALA A 20 -7.52 7.08 -3.54
C ALA A 20 -7.98 5.93 -4.46
N ALA A 21 -8.99 6.14 -5.31
CA ALA A 21 -9.49 5.11 -6.21
C ALA A 21 -8.46 4.80 -7.30
N ALA A 22 -7.89 5.84 -7.93
CA ALA A 22 -6.81 5.72 -8.89
C ALA A 22 -5.57 5.05 -8.28
N LEU A 23 -5.28 5.29 -6.99
CA LEU A 23 -4.22 4.60 -6.28
C LEU A 23 -4.51 3.11 -6.08
N VAL A 24 -5.75 2.74 -5.76
CA VAL A 24 -6.16 1.33 -5.66
C VAL A 24 -6.02 0.65 -7.02
N ASP A 25 -6.48 1.27 -8.10
CA ASP A 25 -6.37 0.74 -9.46
C ASP A 25 -4.90 0.54 -9.87
N ALA A 26 -4.05 1.55 -9.63
CA ALA A 26 -2.61 1.46 -9.91
C ALA A 26 -1.94 0.36 -9.07
N THR A 27 -2.41 0.16 -7.84
CA THR A 27 -1.91 -0.92 -6.96
C THR A 27 -2.30 -2.28 -7.51
N TRP A 28 -3.57 -2.49 -7.89
CA TRP A 28 -4.03 -3.74 -8.50
C TRP A 28 -3.30 -4.04 -9.81
N ALA A 29 -3.06 -3.04 -10.65
CA ALA A 29 -2.29 -3.19 -11.89
C ALA A 29 -0.84 -3.65 -11.67
N ALA A 30 -0.28 -3.41 -10.47
CA ALA A 30 1.08 -3.79 -10.10
C ALA A 30 1.19 -5.14 -9.36
N VAL A 31 0.05 -5.77 -9.02
CA VAL A 31 -0.01 -7.07 -8.36
C VAL A 31 0.47 -8.18 -9.31
N ARG A 32 1.25 -9.10 -8.78
CA ARG A 32 1.69 -10.35 -9.39
C ARG A 32 1.06 -11.52 -8.66
N SER A 33 0.88 -12.65 -9.33
CA SER A 33 0.32 -13.87 -8.72
C SER A 33 1.08 -14.30 -7.45
N ALA A 34 2.39 -14.13 -7.42
CA ALA A 34 3.23 -14.46 -6.28
C ALA A 34 3.05 -13.55 -5.05
N ASP A 35 2.41 -12.38 -5.19
CA ASP A 35 2.20 -11.47 -4.06
C ASP A 35 1.08 -11.94 -3.11
N ALA A 36 0.24 -12.89 -3.55
CA ALA A 36 -0.90 -13.43 -2.77
C ALA A 36 -1.79 -12.34 -2.14
N VAL A 37 -2.01 -11.24 -2.87
CA VAL A 37 -2.87 -10.12 -2.46
C VAL A 37 -4.32 -10.48 -2.71
N GLU A 38 -5.13 -10.35 -1.66
CA GLU A 38 -6.57 -10.61 -1.70
C GLU A 38 -7.39 -9.32 -1.77
N HIS A 39 -6.89 -8.25 -1.13
CA HIS A 39 -7.60 -6.98 -1.09
C HIS A 39 -6.66 -5.78 -0.96
N VAL A 40 -7.05 -4.66 -1.55
CA VAL A 40 -6.34 -3.38 -1.46
C VAL A 40 -7.34 -2.29 -1.13
N VAL A 41 -7.02 -1.49 -0.12
CA VAL A 41 -7.76 -0.27 0.23
C VAL A 41 -6.79 0.89 0.31
N ALA A 42 -7.24 2.07 -0.09
CA ALA A 42 -6.49 3.30 0.09
C ALA A 42 -7.36 4.38 0.70
N ARG A 43 -6.76 5.23 1.52
CA ARG A 43 -7.40 6.38 2.14
C ARG A 43 -6.49 7.60 2.01
N ALA A 44 -7.06 8.71 1.56
CA ALA A 44 -6.36 10.00 1.57
C ALA A 44 -6.19 10.50 3.01
N VAL A 45 -4.99 10.99 3.32
CA VAL A 45 -4.63 11.64 4.57
C VAL A 45 -3.90 12.95 4.27
N PRO A 46 -3.77 13.89 5.22
CA PRO A 46 -3.00 15.11 4.99
C PRO A 46 -1.56 14.78 4.52
N GLY A 47 -1.19 15.27 3.33
CA GLY A 47 0.13 15.06 2.74
C GLY A 47 0.36 13.71 2.07
N GLY A 48 -0.63 12.81 2.04
CA GLY A 48 -0.46 11.55 1.33
C GLY A 48 -1.60 10.53 1.40
N PHE A 49 -1.24 9.25 1.41
CA PHE A 49 -2.18 8.13 1.49
C PHE A 49 -1.73 7.09 2.49
N GLU A 50 -2.71 6.47 3.14
CA GLU A 50 -2.55 5.18 3.81
C GLU A 50 -3.12 4.09 2.91
N VAL A 51 -2.33 3.05 2.65
CA VAL A 51 -2.70 1.92 1.81
C VAL A 51 -2.69 0.66 2.67
N GLY A 52 -3.84 -0.02 2.75
CA GLY A 52 -3.96 -1.33 3.36
C GLY A 52 -3.89 -2.41 2.29
N VAL A 53 -2.95 -3.34 2.44
CA VAL A 53 -2.81 -4.52 1.59
C VAL A 53 -3.10 -5.75 2.43
N PHE A 54 -4.14 -6.48 2.05
CA PHE A 54 -4.51 -7.75 2.66
C PHE A 54 -3.91 -8.88 1.83
N LEU A 55 -3.13 -9.73 2.48
CA LEU A 55 -2.43 -10.81 1.81
C LEU A 55 -2.32 -12.06 2.68
N GLN A 56 -2.07 -13.18 2.02
CA GLN A 56 -1.75 -14.47 2.64
C GLN A 56 -0.28 -14.81 2.40
N PRO A 57 0.65 -14.24 3.19
CA PRO A 57 2.07 -14.48 2.98
C PRO A 57 2.46 -15.89 3.45
N ALA A 58 3.51 -16.46 2.84
CA ALA A 58 4.05 -17.76 3.21
C ALA A 58 4.65 -17.80 4.63
N ASP A 59 5.14 -16.65 5.12
CA ASP A 59 5.62 -16.45 6.49
C ASP A 59 5.24 -15.07 7.05
N THR A 60 5.43 -14.87 8.35
CA THR A 60 4.98 -13.69 9.09
C THR A 60 5.67 -12.39 8.64
N SER A 61 6.94 -12.44 8.24
CA SER A 61 7.73 -11.28 7.79
C SER A 61 7.42 -10.87 6.34
N ALA A 62 7.04 -11.84 5.51
CA ALA A 62 6.81 -11.64 4.09
C ALA A 62 5.64 -10.69 3.79
N GLY A 63 4.71 -10.49 4.73
CA GLY A 63 3.58 -9.58 4.57
C GLY A 63 3.99 -8.14 4.26
N ARG A 64 4.80 -7.56 5.15
CA ARG A 64 5.31 -6.18 5.01
C ARG A 64 6.16 -6.02 3.76
N ASP A 65 7.09 -6.95 3.56
CA ASP A 65 8.08 -6.84 2.48
C ASP A 65 7.42 -6.99 1.10
N THR A 66 6.40 -7.83 0.99
CA THR A 66 5.55 -7.95 -0.22
C THR A 66 4.80 -6.65 -0.50
N ALA A 67 4.13 -6.07 0.51
CA ALA A 67 3.42 -4.81 0.33
C ALA A 67 4.36 -3.64 -0.01
N ARG A 68 5.56 -3.61 0.60
CA ARG A 68 6.59 -2.62 0.28
C ARG A 68 7.10 -2.78 -1.15
N ALA A 69 7.36 -4.01 -1.59
CA ALA A 69 7.78 -4.31 -2.96
C ALA A 69 6.68 -3.96 -3.98
N LEU A 70 5.41 -4.25 -3.66
CA LEU A 70 4.25 -3.86 -4.47
C LEU A 70 4.17 -2.35 -4.62
N MET A 71 4.22 -1.60 -3.51
CA MET A 71 4.18 -0.15 -3.57
C MET A 71 5.40 0.42 -4.32
N GLY A 72 6.58 -0.18 -4.17
CA GLY A 72 7.75 0.15 -4.97
C GLY A 72 7.48 0.05 -6.48
N ARG A 73 6.79 -1.02 -6.94
CA ARG A 73 6.39 -1.16 -8.35
C ARG A 73 5.41 -0.08 -8.78
N VAL A 74 4.41 0.25 -7.95
CA VAL A 74 3.45 1.32 -8.24
C VAL A 74 4.17 2.65 -8.45
N LEU A 75 5.08 3.01 -7.52
CA LEU A 75 5.83 4.26 -7.56
C LEU A 75 6.77 4.36 -8.78
N ILE A 76 7.39 3.24 -9.18
CA ILE A 76 8.30 3.19 -10.33
C ILE A 76 7.53 3.25 -11.66
N ASN A 77 6.43 2.52 -11.77
CA ASN A 77 5.74 2.30 -13.05
C ASN A 77 4.62 3.30 -13.35
N SER A 78 4.16 4.08 -12.37
CA SER A 78 3.07 5.03 -12.55
C SER A 78 3.63 6.45 -12.72
N PRO A 79 3.51 7.09 -13.90
CA PRO A 79 4.01 8.45 -14.11
C PRO A 79 3.44 9.47 -13.11
N ALA A 80 2.18 9.33 -12.71
CA ALA A 80 1.53 10.17 -11.71
C ALA A 80 2.15 10.03 -10.29
N MET A 81 2.87 8.93 -10.04
CA MET A 81 3.46 8.61 -8.74
C MET A 81 4.96 8.91 -8.64
N ARG A 82 5.59 9.46 -9.69
CA ARG A 82 7.05 9.73 -9.72
C ARG A 82 7.54 10.58 -8.54
N GLN A 83 6.69 11.47 -8.05
CA GLN A 83 7.01 12.39 -6.97
C GLN A 83 6.47 11.91 -5.62
N TRP A 84 6.18 10.62 -5.48
CA TRP A 84 5.70 10.01 -4.25
C TRP A 84 6.78 9.09 -3.66
N ARG A 85 6.70 8.85 -2.35
CA ARG A 85 7.61 7.93 -1.64
C ARG A 85 6.90 7.22 -0.50
N ILE A 86 7.39 6.02 -0.17
CA ILE A 86 7.04 5.35 1.08
C ILE A 86 7.67 6.11 2.24
N VAL A 87 6.87 6.44 3.25
CA VAL A 87 7.31 7.14 4.47
C VAL A 87 7.19 6.29 5.73
N ALA A 88 6.32 5.28 5.72
CA ALA A 88 6.21 4.30 6.80
C ALA A 88 5.62 3.00 6.27
N ASP A 89 5.92 1.90 6.95
CA ASP A 89 5.25 0.62 6.77
C ASP A 89 5.11 -0.12 8.11
N THR A 90 4.04 -0.89 8.21
CA THR A 90 3.73 -1.71 9.39
C THR A 90 2.98 -2.94 8.90
N ASP A 91 3.21 -4.07 9.55
CA ASP A 91 2.44 -5.30 9.33
C ASP A 91 1.79 -5.72 10.64
N VAL A 92 0.51 -6.03 10.57
CA VAL A 92 -0.32 -6.41 11.71
C VAL A 92 -1.11 -7.67 11.36
N PRO A 93 -1.07 -8.71 12.21
CA PRO A 93 -1.99 -9.83 12.08
C PRO A 93 -3.42 -9.32 12.09
N LEU A 94 -4.27 -9.78 11.16
CA LEU A 94 -5.65 -9.29 11.09
C LEU A 94 -6.42 -9.54 12.39
N ASP A 95 -6.14 -10.66 13.06
CA ASP A 95 -6.77 -11.02 14.33
C ASP A 95 -6.44 -10.06 15.48
N SER A 96 -5.36 -9.29 15.36
CA SER A 96 -4.96 -8.27 16.33
C SER A 96 -5.71 -6.94 16.18
N LEU A 97 -6.49 -6.77 15.10
CA LEU A 97 -7.21 -5.54 14.76
C LEU A 97 -8.66 -5.52 15.24
N ARG A 98 -9.09 -6.49 16.07
CA ARG A 98 -10.45 -6.46 16.64
C ARG A 98 -10.66 -5.17 17.44
N PRO A 99 -11.80 -4.47 17.26
CA PRO A 99 -12.10 -3.30 18.07
C PRO A 99 -12.12 -3.72 19.53
N ARG A 100 -11.47 -2.93 20.40
CA ARG A 100 -11.78 -2.98 21.82
C ARG A 100 -13.23 -2.49 21.93
N GLY A 101 -14.12 -3.42 22.29
CA GLY A 101 -15.54 -3.11 22.55
C GLY A 101 -15.71 -2.11 23.66
#